data_AF-A0A821VSS8-F1
#
_entry.id   AF-A0A821VSS8-F1
#
_cell.length_a   1.000
_cell.length_b   1.000
_cell.length_c   1.000
_cell.angle_alpha   90.00
_cell.angle_beta   90.00
_cell.angle_gamma   90.00
#
_symmetry.space_group_name_H-M   'P 1'
#
loop_
_entity.id
_entity.type
_entity.pdbx_description
1 polymer ?
#
loop_
_entity_poly.entity_id
_entity_poly.type
_entity_poly.pdbx_seq_one_letter_code
_entity_poly.pdbx_strand_id
1 'polypeptide(L)'
;MSQEQKSPCIFCNIVNKLEDTEILYDDDFVCVFRDIKPASKFHILTVPKRHIEDARALTPNDFELVQKMLTVAKEMLTQNNYSIDDARFGYHWPPFRSVKHLHLHAIAPESEMGFLARMIFKKDSYWFVSPDYVASRL
;
A
#
# COMPACT_ATOMS: atom_id res chain seq x y z
N MET A 1 -32.18 -9.58 -3.07
CA MET A 1 -30.80 -9.20 -3.42
C MET A 1 -30.53 -7.88 -2.71
N SER A 2 -29.88 -7.94 -1.55
CA SER A 2 -29.50 -6.73 -0.81
C SER A 2 -28.47 -5.98 -1.65
N GLN A 3 -28.76 -4.73 -2.02
CA GLN A 3 -27.71 -3.86 -2.55
C GLN A 3 -26.66 -3.71 -1.46
N GLU A 4 -25.45 -4.23 -1.68
CA GLU A 4 -24.33 -3.98 -0.78
C GLU A 4 -24.09 -2.48 -0.74
N GLN A 5 -24.32 -1.88 0.42
CA GLN A 5 -24.18 -0.45 0.62
C GLN A 5 -22.69 -0.10 0.58
N LYS A 6 -22.28 0.73 -0.40
CA LYS A 6 -20.90 1.19 -0.54
C LYS A 6 -20.42 1.88 0.75
N SER A 7 -19.24 1.49 1.22
CA SER A 7 -18.52 2.11 2.32
C SER A 7 -18.05 3.52 1.92
N PRO A 8 -17.94 4.48 2.86
CA PRO A 8 -17.29 5.77 2.59
C PRO A 8 -15.80 5.62 2.27
N CYS A 9 -15.18 4.48 2.60
CA CYS A 9 -13.81 4.19 2.24
C CYS A 9 -13.74 3.51 0.86
N ILE A 10 -13.12 4.18 -0.11
CA ILE A 10 -12.94 3.64 -1.47
C ILE A 10 -12.15 2.33 -1.48
N PHE A 11 -11.15 2.17 -0.62
CA PHE A 11 -10.38 0.91 -0.54
C PHE A 11 -11.20 -0.22 0.06
N CYS A 12 -12.11 0.04 1.00
CA CYS A 12 -13.09 -0.97 1.43
C CYS A 12 -13.98 -1.41 0.26
N ASN A 13 -14.37 -0.51 -0.63
CA ASN A 13 -15.18 -0.87 -1.80
C ASN A 13 -14.35 -1.70 -2.80
N ILE A 14 -13.08 -1.36 -3.03
CA ILE A 14 -12.17 -2.15 -3.89
C ILE A 14 -11.96 -3.56 -3.33
N VAL A 15 -11.64 -3.71 -2.04
CA VAL A 15 -11.39 -5.06 -1.47
C VAL A 15 -12.63 -5.95 -1.46
N ASN A 16 -13.83 -5.35 -1.45
CA ASN A 16 -15.12 -6.04 -1.56
C ASN A 16 -15.64 -6.13 -3.01
N LYS A 17 -14.82 -5.77 -4.02
CA LYS A 17 -15.15 -5.87 -5.44
C LYS A 17 -16.41 -5.06 -5.84
N LEU A 18 -16.64 -3.95 -5.15
CA LEU A 18 -17.72 -2.98 -5.41
C LEU A 18 -17.29 -1.82 -6.32
N GLU A 19 -16.01 -1.75 -6.66
CA GLU A 19 -15.44 -0.84 -7.64
C GLU A 19 -14.82 -1.63 -8.80
N ASP A 20 -14.82 -1.03 -9.99
CA ASP A 20 -14.15 -1.57 -11.16
C ASP A 20 -12.64 -1.27 -11.08
N THR A 21 -11.91 -2.12 -10.37
CA THR A 21 -10.47 -2.02 -10.17
C THR A 21 -9.84 -3.39 -10.42
N GLU A 22 -8.85 -3.43 -11.30
CA GLU A 22 -8.08 -4.65 -11.55
C GLU A 22 -7.33 -5.06 -10.28
N ILE A 23 -7.65 -6.26 -9.78
CA ILE A 23 -6.98 -6.85 -8.63
C ILE A 23 -5.83 -7.73 -9.13
N LEU A 24 -4.62 -7.40 -8.72
CA LEU A 24 -3.41 -8.12 -9.09
C LEU A 24 -3.12 -9.32 -8.16
N TYR A 25 -3.56 -9.22 -6.91
CA TYR A 25 -3.45 -10.27 -5.91
C TYR A 25 -4.58 -10.13 -4.89
N ASP A 26 -5.15 -11.26 -4.47
CA ASP A 26 -6.29 -11.31 -3.55
C ASP A 26 -6.17 -12.55 -2.66
N ASP A 27 -6.09 -12.36 -1.35
CA ASP A 27 -6.21 -13.45 -0.38
C ASP A 27 -7.06 -13.05 0.84
N ASP A 28 -7.12 -13.91 1.85
CA ASP A 28 -7.94 -13.73 3.04
C ASP A 28 -7.55 -12.50 3.88
N PHE A 29 -6.34 -11.98 3.73
CA PHE A 29 -5.78 -10.92 4.58
C PHE A 29 -5.50 -9.63 3.82
N VAL A 30 -5.04 -9.70 2.57
CA VAL A 30 -4.61 -8.55 1.78
C VAL A 30 -5.12 -8.59 0.34
N CYS A 31 -5.19 -7.42 -0.26
CA CYS A 31 -5.56 -7.18 -1.64
C CYS A 31 -4.53 -6.23 -2.26
N VAL A 32 -4.13 -6.48 -3.50
CA VAL A 32 -3.18 -5.66 -4.25
C VAL A 32 -3.79 -5.16 -5.54
N PHE A 33 -3.63 -3.87 -5.80
CA PHE A 33 -4.08 -3.23 -7.05
C PHE A 33 -3.14 -2.07 -7.42
N ARG A 34 -3.26 -1.58 -8.65
CA ARG A 34 -2.43 -0.47 -9.14
C ARG A 34 -2.88 0.86 -8.55
N ASP A 35 -1.91 1.72 -8.23
CA ASP A 35 -2.22 3.12 -7.91
C ASP A 35 -2.71 3.85 -9.18
N ILE A 36 -3.80 4.61 -9.06
CA ILE A 36 -4.38 5.38 -10.16
C ILE A 36 -3.50 6.55 -10.63
N LYS A 37 -2.54 6.97 -9.81
CA LYS A 37 -1.56 8.03 -10.05
C LYS A 37 -0.15 7.47 -9.81
N PRO A 38 0.35 6.63 -10.74
CA PRO A 38 1.61 5.94 -10.54
C PRO A 38 2.79 6.91 -10.42
N ALA A 39 3.67 6.66 -9.45
CA ALA A 39 4.85 7.48 -9.16
C ALA A 39 6.09 7.06 -9.97
N SER A 40 6.03 5.86 -10.57
CA SER A 40 6.99 5.26 -11.49
C SER A 40 6.26 4.24 -12.38
N LYS A 41 6.96 3.49 -13.24
CA LYS A 41 6.37 2.50 -14.17
C LYS A 41 5.48 1.46 -13.50
N PHE A 42 5.81 1.08 -12.29
CA PHE A 42 5.04 0.12 -11.50
C PHE A 42 4.79 0.70 -10.11
N HIS A 43 3.54 1.03 -9.83
CA HIS A 43 3.11 1.52 -8.54
C HIS A 43 1.88 0.72 -8.10
N ILE A 44 2.05 -0.11 -7.09
CA ILE A 44 0.98 -0.93 -6.52
C ILE A 44 0.77 -0.57 -5.06
N LEU A 45 -0.46 -0.81 -4.62
CA LEU A 45 -0.90 -0.64 -3.24
C LEU A 45 -1.24 -2.02 -2.69
N THR A 46 -0.59 -2.41 -1.60
CA THR A 46 -1.01 -3.59 -0.82
C THR A 46 -1.86 -3.11 0.35
N VAL A 47 -3.07 -3.63 0.47
CA VAL A 47 -4.12 -3.11 1.37
C VAL A 47 -4.72 -4.28 2.16
N PRO A 48 -4.89 -4.17 3.49
CA PRO A 48 -5.53 -5.22 4.27
C PRO A 48 -7.03 -5.30 3.96
N LYS A 49 -7.59 -6.52 3.97
CA LYS A 49 -9.02 -6.77 3.85
C LYS A 49 -9.81 -6.11 4.98
N ARG A 50 -9.29 -6.21 6.21
CA ARG A 50 -9.84 -5.49 7.36
C ARG A 50 -9.49 -4.00 7.26
N HIS A 51 -10.46 -3.15 7.53
CA HIS A 51 -10.23 -1.71 7.61
C HIS A 51 -9.35 -1.34 8.82
N ILE A 52 -8.21 -0.72 8.55
CA ILE A 52 -7.31 -0.08 9.52
C ILE A 52 -7.09 1.33 9.01
N GLU A 53 -7.27 2.37 9.81
CA GLU A 53 -7.30 3.75 9.26
C GLU A 53 -5.98 4.14 8.58
N ASP A 54 -4.84 3.85 9.22
CA ASP A 54 -3.50 4.16 8.73
C ASP A 54 -2.43 3.45 9.59
N ALA A 55 -1.15 3.68 9.29
CA ALA A 55 -0.03 3.04 9.98
C ALA A 55 0.14 3.44 11.46
N ARG A 56 -0.49 4.53 11.94
CA ARG A 56 -0.51 4.88 13.39
C ARG A 56 -1.55 4.08 14.16
N ALA A 57 -2.56 3.55 13.49
CA ALA A 57 -3.61 2.73 14.11
C ALA A 57 -3.20 1.26 14.29
N LEU A 58 -2.02 0.88 13.81
CA LEU A 58 -1.47 -0.46 13.99
C LEU A 58 -1.07 -0.71 15.46
N THR A 59 -1.24 -1.95 15.88
CA THR A 59 -0.93 -2.46 17.21
C THR A 59 0.05 -3.64 17.14
N PRO A 60 0.66 -4.08 18.25
CA PRO A 60 1.53 -5.26 18.25
C PRO A 60 0.92 -6.51 17.58
N ASN A 61 -0.40 -6.68 17.67
CA ASN A 61 -1.13 -7.80 17.05
C ASN A 61 -1.17 -7.73 15.51
N ASP A 62 -0.79 -6.60 14.91
CA ASP A 62 -0.78 -6.38 13.47
C ASP A 62 0.61 -6.63 12.84
N PHE A 63 1.61 -7.05 13.63
CA PHE A 63 2.97 -7.27 13.14
C PHE A 63 3.02 -8.24 11.94
N GLU A 64 2.33 -9.38 12.05
CA GLU A 64 2.27 -10.38 10.98
C GLU A 64 1.60 -9.84 9.71
N LEU A 65 0.59 -8.98 9.86
CA LEU A 65 -0.08 -8.33 8.73
C LEU A 65 0.89 -7.41 7.99
N VAL A 66 1.67 -6.58 8.72
CA VAL A 66 2.67 -5.69 8.10
C VAL A 66 3.74 -6.49 7.36
N GLN A 67 4.23 -7.58 7.94
CA GLN A 67 5.18 -8.48 7.28
C GLN A 67 4.57 -9.08 6.01
N LYS A 68 3.34 -9.59 6.10
CA LYS A 68 2.63 -10.15 4.95
C LYS A 68 2.44 -9.14 3.82
N MET A 69 2.03 -7.92 4.14
CA MET A 69 1.89 -6.84 3.14
C MET A 69 3.21 -6.59 2.41
N LEU A 70 4.33 -6.54 3.13
CA LEU A 70 5.65 -6.32 2.53
C LEU A 70 6.09 -7.51 1.67
N THR A 71 5.89 -8.74 2.14
CA THR A 71 6.22 -9.96 1.40
C THR A 71 5.46 -10.02 0.09
N VAL A 72 4.14 -9.85 0.12
CA VAL A 72 3.30 -9.85 -1.09
C VAL A 72 3.72 -8.73 -2.04
N ALA A 73 3.98 -7.52 -1.55
CA ALA A 73 4.44 -6.42 -2.41
C ALA A 73 5.77 -6.72 -3.13
N LYS A 74 6.72 -7.36 -2.44
CA LYS A 74 8.00 -7.79 -3.03
C LYS A 74 7.81 -8.89 -4.07
N GLU A 75 6.98 -9.89 -3.78
CA GLU A 75 6.64 -10.96 -4.73
C GLU A 75 6.02 -10.40 -6.01
N MET A 76 5.08 -9.46 -5.88
CA MET A 76 4.44 -8.80 -7.03
C MET A 76 5.43 -8.04 -7.89
N LEU A 77 6.42 -7.35 -7.29
CA LEU A 77 7.49 -6.69 -8.03
C LEU A 77 8.35 -7.68 -8.80
N THR A 78 8.81 -8.75 -8.13
CA THR A 78 9.65 -9.78 -8.76
C THR A 78 8.93 -10.48 -9.90
N GLN A 79 7.65 -10.84 -9.73
CA GLN A 79 6.83 -11.45 -10.78
C GLN A 79 6.63 -10.53 -11.99
N ASN A 80 6.71 -9.21 -11.80
CA ASN A 80 6.62 -8.22 -12.87
C ASN A 80 8.00 -7.75 -13.38
N ASN A 81 9.07 -8.50 -13.07
CA ASN A 81 10.45 -8.25 -13.51
C ASN A 81 11.04 -6.92 -13.01
N TYR A 82 10.63 -6.44 -11.83
CA TYR A 82 11.24 -5.30 -11.16
C TYR A 82 12.18 -5.74 -10.03
N SER A 83 13.31 -5.05 -9.91
CA SER A 83 14.26 -5.27 -8.82
C SER A 83 13.75 -4.70 -7.50
N ILE A 84 13.87 -5.47 -6.42
CA ILE A 84 13.56 -5.00 -5.05
C ILE A 84 14.56 -3.92 -4.60
N ASP A 85 15.80 -3.97 -5.10
CA ASP A 85 16.85 -2.99 -4.75
C ASP A 85 16.61 -1.62 -5.41
N ASP A 86 15.85 -1.59 -6.50
CA ASP A 86 15.39 -0.38 -7.17
C ASP A 86 13.90 -0.14 -6.92
N ALA A 87 13.41 -0.49 -5.72
CA ALA A 87 12.04 -0.27 -5.32
C ALA A 87 11.96 0.61 -4.06
N ARG A 88 10.84 1.32 -3.95
CA ARG A 88 10.47 2.10 -2.78
C ARG A 88 9.23 1.53 -2.12
N PHE A 89 9.39 1.15 -0.86
CA PHE A 89 8.30 0.69 0.00
C PHE A 89 8.04 1.72 1.10
N GLY A 90 6.77 1.93 1.42
CA GLY A 90 6.43 2.73 2.60
C GLY A 90 4.97 3.12 2.72
N TYR A 91 4.69 3.81 3.82
CA TYR A 91 3.37 4.26 4.21
C TYR A 91 3.35 5.77 4.30
N HIS A 92 2.30 6.39 3.76
CA HIS A 92 2.02 7.78 4.06
C HIS A 92 1.64 7.97 5.53
N TRP A 93 2.28 8.92 6.20
CA TRP A 93 2.14 9.14 7.64
C TRP A 93 1.13 10.27 7.92
N PRO A 94 0.16 10.07 8.83
CA PRO A 94 -0.79 11.11 9.23
C PRO A 94 -0.11 12.44 9.62
N PRO A 95 -0.66 13.62 9.26
CA PRO A 95 -1.90 13.84 8.51
C PRO A 95 -1.78 13.71 6.99
N PHE A 96 -0.59 13.41 6.46
CA PHE A 96 -0.28 13.46 5.03
C PHE A 96 -0.65 12.16 4.28
N ARG A 97 -1.93 11.80 4.26
CA ARG A 97 -2.46 10.64 3.53
C ARG A 97 -3.70 11.01 2.73
N SER A 98 -3.88 10.38 1.57
CA SER A 98 -5.03 10.62 0.68
C SER A 98 -6.25 9.77 1.05
N VAL A 99 -6.04 8.50 1.40
CA VAL A 99 -7.10 7.55 1.75
C VAL A 99 -6.90 7.05 3.18
N LYS A 100 -7.99 7.06 3.96
CA LYS A 100 -8.04 6.58 5.34
C LYS A 100 -8.24 5.07 5.41
N HIS A 101 -7.34 4.32 4.79
CA HIS A 101 -7.26 2.87 4.91
C HIS A 101 -5.80 2.51 4.71
N LEU A 102 -5.19 1.79 5.64
CA LEU A 102 -3.79 1.38 5.59
C LEU A 102 -3.43 0.83 4.21
N HIS A 103 -2.40 1.37 3.59
CA HIS A 103 -1.92 0.88 2.30
C HIS A 103 -0.41 1.03 2.24
N LEU A 104 0.25 -0.06 1.89
CA LEU A 104 1.68 -0.08 1.60
C LEU A 104 1.86 0.30 0.13
N HIS A 105 2.59 1.38 -0.12
CA HIS A 105 3.09 1.69 -1.46
C HIS A 105 4.26 0.78 -1.78
N ALA A 106 4.27 0.19 -2.97
CA ALA A 106 5.45 -0.39 -3.59
C ALA A 106 5.63 0.20 -4.99
N ILE A 107 6.71 0.95 -5.16
CA ILE A 107 7.00 1.76 -6.35
C ILE A 107 8.31 1.27 -6.95
N ALA A 108 8.30 0.89 -8.22
CA ALA A 108 9.51 0.55 -8.96
C ALA A 108 9.40 0.97 -10.43
N PRO A 109 10.52 1.24 -11.11
CA PRO A 109 11.84 1.45 -10.53
C PRO A 109 11.92 2.81 -9.81
N GLU A 110 12.57 2.87 -8.65
CA GLU A 110 12.82 4.09 -7.88
C GLU A 110 13.72 5.07 -8.66
N SER A 111 14.65 4.53 -9.43
CA SER A 111 15.55 5.25 -10.33
C SER A 111 14.84 6.03 -11.44
N GLU A 112 13.57 5.71 -11.76
CA GLU A 112 12.78 6.42 -12.76
C GLU A 112 11.72 7.36 -12.17
N MET A 113 11.62 7.47 -10.84
CA MET A 113 10.67 8.39 -10.22
C MET A 113 10.95 9.85 -10.62
N GLY A 114 9.91 10.56 -11.04
CA GLY A 114 10.01 12.00 -11.31
C GLY A 114 10.38 12.81 -10.07
N PHE A 115 10.88 14.05 -10.27
CA PHE A 115 11.33 14.91 -9.17
C PHE A 115 10.27 15.12 -8.08
N LEU A 116 9.02 15.44 -8.46
CA LEU A 116 7.92 15.62 -7.51
C LEU A 116 7.60 14.32 -6.75
N ALA A 117 7.55 13.19 -7.45
CA ALA A 117 7.31 11.88 -6.84
C ALA A 117 8.41 11.54 -5.81
N ARG A 118 9.68 11.80 -6.13
CA ARG A 118 10.79 11.60 -5.18
C ARG A 118 10.65 12.42 -3.90
N MET A 119 10.07 13.62 -3.97
CA MET A 119 9.79 14.43 -2.78
C MET A 119 8.61 13.89 -1.99
N ILE A 120 7.51 13.49 -2.65
CA ILE A 120 6.31 12.95 -1.99
C ILE A 120 6.64 11.65 -1.25
N PHE A 121 7.36 10.74 -1.90
CA PHE A 121 7.72 9.44 -1.37
C PHE A 121 9.11 9.43 -0.73
N LYS A 122 9.61 10.56 -0.22
CA LYS A 122 10.97 10.65 0.33
C LYS A 122 11.14 9.70 1.52
N LYS A 123 12.14 8.81 1.45
CA LYS A 123 12.52 7.89 2.53
C LYS A 123 12.79 8.68 3.83
N ASP A 124 12.36 8.11 4.96
CA ASP A 124 12.56 8.64 6.31
C ASP A 124 12.12 10.11 6.51
N SER A 125 11.06 10.50 5.80
CA SER A 125 10.43 11.81 5.98
C SER A 125 9.31 11.74 7.02
N TYR A 126 8.90 12.90 7.52
CA TYR A 126 7.78 12.99 8.48
C TYR A 126 6.41 12.60 7.89
N TRP A 127 6.32 12.43 6.57
CA TRP A 127 5.08 12.14 5.83
C TRP A 127 5.11 10.82 5.05
N PHE A 128 6.26 10.15 4.95
CA PHE A 128 6.41 8.85 4.30
C PHE A 128 7.48 8.01 5.02
N VAL A 129 7.05 6.92 5.66
CA VAL A 129 7.89 6.08 6.52
C VAL A 129 8.04 4.66 5.99
N SER A 130 9.16 4.01 6.29
CA SER A 130 9.45 2.65 5.81
C SER A 130 8.62 1.58 6.53
N PRO A 131 8.42 0.39 5.91
CA PRO A 131 7.82 -0.74 6.58
C PRO A 131 8.59 -1.21 7.81
N ASP A 132 9.93 -1.14 7.77
CA ASP A 132 10.79 -1.50 8.91
C ASP A 132 10.59 -0.55 10.09
N TYR A 133 10.42 0.76 9.84
CA TYR A 133 10.07 1.72 10.88
C TYR A 133 8.72 1.39 11.51
N VAL A 134 7.71 1.08 10.69
CA VAL A 134 6.38 0.69 11.19
C VAL A 134 6.46 -0.59 12.01
N ALA A 135 7.13 -1.63 11.51
CA ALA A 135 7.31 -2.90 12.21
C ALA A 135 8.08 -2.75 13.52
N SER A 136 9.06 -1.84 13.60
CA SER A 136 9.84 -1.59 14.83
C SER A 136 9.01 -0.98 15.97
N ARG A 137 7.78 -0.52 15.67
CA ARG A 137 6.86 0.10 16.62
C ARG A 137 5.73 -0.81 17.08
N LEU A 138 5.64 -2.03 16.54
CA LEU A 138 4.64 -3.05 16.88
C LEU A 138 5.29 -4.09 17.79
#